data_AF-A0A177HDI3-F1
#
_entry.id   AF-A0A177HDI3-F1
#
_cell.length_a   1.000
_cell.length_b   1.000
_cell.length_c   1.000
_cell.angle_alpha   90.00
_cell.angle_beta   90.00
_cell.angle_gamma   90.00
#
_symmetry.space_group_name_H-M   'P 1'
#
loop_
_entity.id
_entity.type
_entity.pdbx_description
1 polymer ?
#
loop_
_entity_poly.entity_id
_entity_poly.type
_entity_poly.pdbx_seq_one_letter_code
_entity_poly.pdbx_strand_id
1 'polypeptide(L)' 'MKSFKTYINEGKYPIWVRVTVGSLILRIRKLSQEIENEEDPVRQNRLMSQQNKLLSYITGLGIGISSSDSILLKKFKTMK' A
#
# COMPACT_ATOMS: atom_id res chain seq x y z
N MET A 1 12.28 10.32 -16.94
CA MET A 1 11.62 9.44 -15.93
C MET A 1 10.12 9.68 -15.98
N LYS A 2 9.30 8.62 -16.02
CA LYS A 2 7.85 8.79 -16.00
C LYS A 2 7.41 9.31 -14.61
N SER A 3 6.48 10.26 -14.59
CA SER A 3 5.93 10.76 -13.34
C SER A 3 5.07 9.68 -12.67
N PHE A 4 5.00 9.67 -11.33
CA PHE A 4 4.12 8.77 -10.58
C PHE A 4 2.66 8.85 -11.06
N LYS A 5 2.23 10.05 -11.49
CA LYS A 5 0.90 10.30 -12.06
C LYS A 5 0.69 9.55 -13.38
N THR A 6 1.72 9.46 -14.22
CA THR A 6 1.70 8.71 -15.49
C THR A 6 1.58 7.21 -15.22
N TYR A 7 2.29 6.68 -14.21
CA TYR A 7 2.23 5.26 -13.83
C TYR A 7 0.84 4.83 -13.33
N ILE A 8 0.17 5.71 -12.58
CA ILE A 8 -1.21 5.49 -12.12
C ILE A 8 -2.23 5.54 -13.28
N ASN A 9 -1.96 6.32 -14.33
CA ASN A 9 -2.86 6.45 -15.49
C ASN A 9 -2.68 5.36 -16.56
N GLU A 10 -1.52 4.69 -16.62
CA GLU A 10 -1.24 3.69 -17.67
C GLU A 10 -1.93 2.33 -17.46
N GLY A 11 -2.50 2.03 -16.28
CA GLY A 11 -3.14 0.73 -15.98
C GLY A 11 -4.66 0.77 -15.82
N LYS A 12 -5.37 -0.29 -16.28
CA LYS A 12 -6.83 -0.56 -16.09
C LYS A 12 -7.22 -0.84 -14.62
N TYR A 13 -6.60 -0.17 -13.67
CA TYR A 13 -6.88 -0.36 -12.24
C TYR A 13 -8.09 0.49 -11.80
N PRO A 14 -9.07 -0.09 -11.08
CA PRO A 14 -10.22 0.67 -10.56
C PRO A 14 -9.80 1.89 -9.73
N ILE A 15 -10.59 2.96 -9.79
CA ILE A 15 -10.30 4.22 -9.07
C ILE A 15 -10.14 3.98 -7.57
N TRP A 16 -10.96 3.12 -6.96
CA TRP A 16 -10.88 2.81 -5.53
C TRP A 16 -9.51 2.22 -5.15
N VAL A 17 -8.90 1.39 -6.00
CA VAL A 17 -7.56 0.83 -5.77
C VAL A 17 -6.53 1.93 -5.72
N ARG A 18 -6.55 2.83 -6.71
CA ARG A 18 -5.59 3.93 -6.84
C ARG A 18 -5.66 4.85 -5.63
N VAL A 19 -6.88 5.14 -5.16
CA VAL A 19 -7.11 5.94 -3.95
C VAL A 19 -6.60 5.21 -2.70
N THR A 20 -6.94 3.93 -2.52
CA THR A 20 -6.47 3.13 -1.38
C THR A 20 -4.95 3.06 -1.33
N VAL A 21 -4.31 2.64 -2.43
CA VAL A 21 -2.84 2.55 -2.53
C VAL A 21 -2.20 3.93 -2.32
N GLY A 22 -2.75 4.99 -2.92
CA GLY A 22 -2.28 6.36 -2.70
C GLY A 22 -2.32 6.78 -1.23
N SER A 23 -3.42 6.49 -0.52
CA SER A 23 -3.56 6.78 0.91
C SER A 23 -2.58 5.98 1.79
N LEU A 24 -2.33 4.71 1.43
CA LEU A 24 -1.38 3.84 2.14
C LEU A 24 0.06 4.36 1.97
N ILE A 25 0.41 4.80 0.76
CA ILE A 25 1.74 5.39 0.47
C ILE A 25 1.96 6.67 1.29
N LEU A 26 0.95 7.53 1.45
CA LEU A 26 1.08 8.73 2.28
C LEU A 26 1.35 8.38 3.76
N ARG A 27 0.68 7.35 4.28
CA ARG A 27 0.93 6.84 5.65
C ARG A 27 2.33 6.25 5.79
N ILE A 28 2.78 5.47 4.81
CA ILE A 28 4.14 4.91 4.78
C ILE A 28 5.18 6.02 4.81
N ARG A 29 5.00 7.09 4.01
CA ARG A 29 5.91 8.25 4.00
C ARG A 29 6.00 8.93 5.36
N LYS A 30 4.87 9.11 6.03
CA LYS A 30 4.85 9.66 7.39
C LYS A 30 5.61 8.76 8.37
N LEU A 31 5.37 7.44 8.31
CA LEU A 31 6.13 6.48 9.13
C LEU A 31 7.62 6.48 8.80
N SER A 32 8.02 6.62 7.53
CA SER A 32 9.44 6.73 7.15
C SER A 32 10.10 7.94 7.83
N GLN A 33 9.45 9.10 7.79
CA GLN A 33 9.96 10.30 8.47
C GLN A 33 10.04 10.10 9.99
N GLU A 34 9.05 9.46 10.61
CA GLU A 34 9.09 9.16 12.05
C GLU A 34 10.21 8.17 12.40
N ILE A 35 10.43 7.13 11.58
CA ILE A 35 11.51 6.14 11.75
C ILE A 35 12.90 6.79 11.66
N GLU A 36 13.08 7.69 10.68
CA GLU A 36 14.36 8.40 10.45
C GLU A 36 14.72 9.34 11.61
N ASN A 37 13.72 9.89 12.30
CA ASN A 37 13.92 10.83 13.42
C ASN A 37 13.78 10.16 14.80
N GLU A 38 13.56 8.85 14.89
CA GLU A 38 13.39 8.13 16.15
C GLU A 38 14.73 7.62 16.68
N GLU A 39 15.12 8.04 17.88
CA GLU A 39 16.36 7.64 18.53
C GLU A 39 16.23 6.34 19.34
N ASP A 40 15.02 6.04 19.84
CA ASP A 40 14.77 4.79 20.59
C ASP A 40 14.66 3.59 19.62
N PRO A 41 15.58 2.61 19.68
CA PRO A 41 15.54 1.44 18.80
C PRO A 41 14.30 0.56 19.00
N VAL A 42 13.69 0.55 20.20
CA VAL A 42 12.47 -0.23 20.45
C VAL A 42 11.29 0.41 19.74
N ARG A 43 11.18 1.74 19.84
CA ARG A 43 10.12 2.50 19.16
C ARG A 43 10.32 2.54 17.64
N GLN A 44 11.55 2.68 17.18
CA GLN A 44 11.89 2.59 15.76
C GLN A 44 11.45 1.24 15.17
N ASN A 45 11.73 0.12 15.84
CA ASN A 45 11.29 -1.21 15.42
C ASN A 45 9.76 -1.34 15.36
N ARG A 46 9.03 -0.73 16.30
CA ARG A 46 7.56 -0.71 16.27
C ARG A 46 7.03 0.06 15.05
N LEU A 47 7.63 1.22 14.74
CA LEU A 47 7.28 2.01 13.57
C LEU A 47 7.59 1.27 12.26
N MET A 48 8.75 0.61 12.18
CA MET A 48 9.12 -0.26 11.05
C MET A 48 8.13 -1.42 10.89
N SER A 49 7.69 -2.05 11.99
CA SER A 49 6.65 -3.09 11.95
C SER A 49 5.33 -2.56 11.37
N GLN A 50 4.92 -1.35 11.76
CA GLN A 50 3.73 -0.70 11.18
C GLN A 50 3.92 -0.43 9.68
N GLN A 51 5.09 0.06 9.26
CA GLN A 51 5.42 0.30 7.86
C GLN A 51 5.35 -1.01 7.05
N ASN A 52 5.94 -2.10 7.57
CA ASN A 52 5.91 -3.43 6.94
C ASN A 52 4.49 -3.98 6.80
N LYS A 53 3.62 -3.74 7.79
CA LYS A 53 2.21 -4.12 7.71
C LYS A 53 1.50 -3.40 6.56
N LEU A 54 1.74 -2.09 6.39
CA LEU A 54 1.17 -1.32 5.28
C LEU A 54 1.73 -1.78 3.92
N LEU A 55 3.02 -2.07 3.83
CA LEU A 55 3.64 -2.64 2.63
C LEU A 55 3.04 -4.00 2.28
N SER A 56 2.81 -4.88 3.26
CA SER A 56 2.13 -6.16 3.06
C SER A 56 0.73 -5.99 2.47
N TYR A 57 -0.05 -5.00 2.94
CA TYR A 57 -1.36 -4.70 2.36
C TYR A 57 -1.26 -4.20 0.91
N ILE A 58 -0.28 -3.35 0.58
CA ILE A 58 -0.07 -2.90 -0.80
C ILE A 58 0.30 -4.09 -1.70
N THR A 59 1.20 -4.96 -1.26
CA THR A 59 1.58 -6.17 -1.99
C THR A 59 0.40 -7.10 -2.20
N GLY A 60 -0.39 -7.35 -1.15
CA GLY A 60 -1.61 -8.17 -1.23
C GLY A 60 -2.67 -7.58 -2.16
N LEU A 61 -2.90 -6.27 -2.12
CA LEU A 61 -3.77 -5.57 -3.06
C LEU A 61 -3.25 -5.70 -4.49
N GLY A 62 -1.94 -5.50 -4.71
CA GLY A 62 -1.30 -5.64 -6.02
C GLY A 62 -1.50 -7.02 -6.63
N ILE A 63 -1.23 -8.08 -5.86
CA ILE A 63 -1.44 -9.48 -6.26
C ILE A 63 -2.93 -9.75 -6.54
N GLY A 64 -3.83 -9.27 -5.67
CA GLY A 64 -5.26 -9.48 -5.79
C GLY A 64 -5.88 -8.83 -7.03
N ILE A 65 -5.27 -7.77 -7.56
CA ILE A 65 -5.77 -7.07 -8.75
C ILE A 65 -5.03 -7.49 -10.03
N SER A 66 -3.76 -7.91 -9.92
CA SER A 66 -3.03 -8.51 -11.05
C SER A 66 -3.49 -9.95 -11.34
N SER A 67 -4.07 -10.64 -10.36
CA SER A 67 -4.73 -11.91 -10.59
C SER A 67 -6.00 -11.68 -11.42
N SER A 68 -6.02 -12.18 -12.66
CA SER A 68 -7.15 -12.11 -13.60
C SER A 68 -8.43 -12.80 -13.09
N ASP A 69 -8.40 -13.37 -11.88
CA ASP A 69 -9.49 -14.11 -11.28
C ASP A 69 -10.48 -13.19 -10.57
N SER A 70 -11.52 -12.79 -11.28
CA SER A 70 -12.67 -12.03 -10.77
C SER A 70 -13.33 -12.65 -9.50
N ILE A 71 -13.08 -13.94 -9.26
CA ILE A 71 -13.56 -14.71 -8.10
C ILE A 71 -12.82 -14.31 -6.81
N LEU A 72 -11.51 -14.03 -6.87
CA LEU A 72 -10.71 -13.58 -5.72
C LEU A 72 -11.11 -12.16 -5.30
N LEU A 73 -11.30 -11.26 -6.27
CA LEU A 73 -11.80 -9.90 -6.01
C LEU A 73 -13.20 -9.90 -5.38
N LYS A 74 -14.08 -10.83 -5.77
CA LYS A 74 -15.39 -11.01 -5.14
C LYS A 74 -15.26 -11.49 -3.68
N LYS A 75 -14.37 -12.44 -3.39
CA LYS A 75 -14.12 -12.94 -2.02
C LYS A 75 -13.51 -11.89 -1.10
N PHE A 76 -12.59 -11.06 -1.57
CA PHE A 76 -12.05 -9.94 -0.78
C PHE A 76 -13.09 -8.86 -0.47
N LYS A 77 -14.07 -8.64 -1.36
CA LYS A 77 -15.19 -7.71 -1.12
C LYS A 77 -16.22 -8.24 -0.12
N THR A 78 -16.41 -9.56 -0.03
CA THR A 78 -17.35 -10.18 0.92
C THR A 78 -16.76 -10.51 2.28
N MET A 79 -15.44 -10.43 2.45
CA MET A 79 -14.82 -10.40 3.79
C MET A 79 -15.04 -9.01 4.40
N LYS A 80 -16.24 -8.82 4.94
CA LYS A 80 -16.64 -7.66 5.76
C LYS A 80 -16.66 -8.07 7.22
#